data_AF-A0A9P3NR12-F1
#
_entry.id   AF-A0A9P3NR12-F1
#
_cell.length_a   1.000
_cell.length_b   1.000
_cell.length_c   1.000
_cell.angle_alpha   90.00
_cell.angle_beta   90.00
_cell.angle_gamma   90.00
#
_symmetry.space_group_name_H-M   'P 1'
#
loop_
_entity.id
_entity.type
_entity.pdbx_description
1 polymer ?
#
loop_
_entity_poly.entity_id
_entity_poly.type
_entity_poly.pdbx_seq_one_letter_code
_entity_poly.pdbx_strand_id
1 'polypeptide(L)'
;MGGRQPAEGEVESVLGQEVTHGYVANGDVSLHFVHCGDPRGPLVLCLHGFPSFWYTWKHQLRFFASRGYHVVAPDLRGYSWSGKPADVAAY
;
A
#
# COMPACT_ATOMS: atom_id res chain seq x y z
N MET A 1 0.11 -16.50 -4.51
CA MET A 1 -1.34 -16.79 -4.38
C MET A 1 -2.09 -15.64 -5.04
N GLY A 2 -2.66 -15.87 -6.21
CA GLY A 2 -3.28 -14.84 -7.04
C GLY A 2 -4.68 -14.49 -6.57
N GLY A 3 -4.78 -13.55 -5.63
CA GLY A 3 -6.05 -12.87 -5.35
C GLY A 3 -6.41 -11.93 -6.49
N ARG A 4 -7.70 -11.60 -6.61
CA ARG A 4 -8.16 -10.53 -7.50
C ARG A 4 -7.47 -9.22 -7.07
N GLN A 5 -6.92 -8.49 -8.03
CA GLN A 5 -6.41 -7.14 -7.79
C GLN A 5 -7.58 -6.23 -7.38
N PRO A 6 -7.47 -5.49 -6.26
CA PRO A 6 -8.53 -4.61 -5.78
C PRO A 6 -8.72 -3.42 -6.73
N ALA A 7 -9.95 -2.96 -6.88
CA ALA A 7 -10.24 -1.74 -7.64
C ALA A 7 -9.70 -0.51 -6.89
N GLU A 8 -9.45 0.58 -7.62
CA GLU A 8 -9.12 1.86 -6.99
C GLU A 8 -10.30 2.34 -6.12
N GLY A 9 -10.00 2.81 -4.92
CA GLY A 9 -11.02 3.21 -3.94
C GLY A 9 -11.70 2.04 -3.23
N GLU A 10 -11.39 0.78 -3.57
CA GLU A 10 -11.90 -0.37 -2.83
C GLU A 10 -11.46 -0.29 -1.37
N VAL A 11 -12.37 -0.62 -0.45
CA VAL A 11 -12.12 -0.58 1.00
C VAL A 11 -12.02 -2.01 1.53
N GLU A 12 -10.93 -2.31 2.23
CA GLU A 12 -10.69 -3.58 2.92
C GLU A 12 -10.63 -3.36 4.44
N SER A 13 -11.29 -4.22 5.22
CA SER A 13 -11.15 -4.22 6.68
C SER A 13 -9.98 -5.10 7.10
N VAL A 14 -8.92 -4.47 7.63
CA VAL A 14 -7.70 -5.13 8.07
C VAL A 14 -7.56 -4.98 9.59
N LEU A 15 -7.76 -6.07 10.33
CA LEU A 15 -7.77 -6.06 11.80
C LEU A 15 -8.71 -5.00 12.41
N GLY A 16 -9.83 -4.73 11.73
CA GLY A 16 -10.81 -3.71 12.13
C GLY A 16 -10.44 -2.28 11.76
N GLN A 17 -9.32 -2.05 11.06
CA GLN A 17 -9.01 -0.78 10.41
C GLN A 17 -9.41 -0.85 8.94
N GLU A 18 -10.28 0.05 8.50
CA GLU A 18 -10.55 0.22 7.07
C GLU A 18 -9.34 0.84 6.38
N VAL A 19 -8.90 0.21 5.29
CA VAL A 19 -7.87 0.72 4.41
C VAL A 19 -8.46 0.87 3.01
N THR A 20 -8.09 1.94 2.32
CA THR A 20 -8.50 2.20 0.94
C THR A 20 -7.35 1.87 0.01
N HIS A 21 -7.64 1.07 -1.02
CA HIS A 21 -6.70 0.75 -2.08
C HIS A 21 -6.58 1.89 -3.08
N GLY A 22 -5.36 2.20 -3.48
CA GLY A 22 -5.04 3.22 -4.48
C GLY A 22 -3.95 2.76 -5.42
N TYR A 23 -3.84 3.46 -6.54
CA TYR A 23 -2.81 3.22 -7.56
C TYR A 23 -2.22 4.55 -8.01
N VAL A 24 -0.92 4.56 -8.29
CA VAL A 24 -0.25 5.74 -8.83
C VAL A 24 0.73 5.34 -9.92
N ALA A 25 0.76 6.11 -11.01
CA ALA A 25 1.72 5.92 -12.08
C ALA A 25 3.13 6.30 -11.62
N ASN A 26 4.11 5.43 -11.86
CA ASN A 26 5.53 5.67 -11.62
C ASN A 26 6.35 5.22 -12.84
N GLY A 27 6.43 6.08 -13.85
CA GLY A 27 7.06 5.74 -15.13
C GLY A 27 6.28 4.65 -15.85
N ASP A 28 6.92 3.51 -16.05
CA ASP A 28 6.40 2.35 -16.79
C ASP A 28 5.55 1.39 -15.95
N VAL A 29 5.48 1.60 -14.63
CA VAL A 29 4.70 0.75 -13.72
C VAL A 29 3.62 1.54 -12.98
N SER A 30 2.53 0.87 -12.65
CA SER A 30 1.56 1.34 -11.66
C SER A 30 1.93 0.79 -10.29
N LEU A 31 2.04 1.66 -9.28
CA LEU A 31 2.28 1.25 -7.89
C LEU A 31 0.96 1.17 -7.14
N HIS A 32 0.69 0.00 -6.57
CA HIS A 32 -0.39 -0.20 -5.61
C HIS A 32 0.01 0.36 -4.25
N PHE A 33 -0.95 0.94 -3.54
CA PHE A 33 -0.81 1.26 -2.12
C PHE A 33 -2.14 1.10 -1.39
N VAL A 34 -2.06 0.94 -0.07
CA VAL A 34 -3.20 1.17 0.81
C VAL A 34 -2.97 2.41 1.64
N HIS A 35 -4.04 3.10 2.02
CA HIS A 35 -3.97 4.17 3.00
C HIS A 35 -5.15 4.18 3.96
N CYS A 36 -4.95 4.75 5.14
CA CYS A 36 -5.99 4.96 6.14
C CYS A 36 -5.67 6.17 7.04
N GLY A 37 -6.64 6.59 7.85
CA GLY A 37 -6.58 7.83 8.64
C GLY A 37 -7.00 9.06 7.85
N ASP A 38 -7.07 10.22 8.52
CA ASP A 38 -7.43 11.50 7.88
C ASP A 38 -6.30 11.92 6.93
N PRO A 39 -6.55 12.09 5.60
CA PRO A 39 -5.53 12.54 4.64
C PRO A 39 -4.90 13.91 4.94
N ARG A 40 -5.49 14.69 5.87
CA ARG A 40 -4.95 15.98 6.34
C ARG A 40 -4.06 15.82 7.58
N GLY A 41 -4.00 14.62 8.16
CA GLY A 41 -3.12 14.30 9.28
C GLY A 41 -1.66 14.18 8.86
N PRO A 42 -0.71 14.15 9.81
CA PRO A 42 0.70 13.93 9.50
C PRO A 42 0.90 12.57 8.81
N LEU A 43 1.69 12.56 7.73
CA LEU A 43 1.93 11.37 6.92
C LEU A 43 2.95 10.42 7.59
N VAL A 44 2.62 9.14 7.61
CA VAL A 44 3.53 8.02 7.88
C VAL A 44 3.56 7.12 6.64
N LEU A 45 4.74 6.96 6.05
CA LEU A 45 4.96 6.09 4.88
C LEU A 45 5.67 4.80 5.30
N CYS A 46 5.03 3.66 5.10
CA CYS A 46 5.50 2.35 5.53
C CYS A 46 6.08 1.55 4.35
N LEU A 47 7.41 1.59 4.18
CA LEU A 47 8.10 0.90 3.07
C LEU A 47 8.56 -0.49 3.49
N HIS A 48 8.13 -1.54 2.78
CA HIS A 48 8.53 -2.91 3.08
C HIS A 48 9.89 -3.28 2.47
N GLY A 49 10.53 -4.34 2.97
CA GLY A 49 11.74 -4.94 2.40
C GLY A 49 11.46 -6.24 1.63
N PHE A 50 12.50 -7.02 1.36
CA PHE A 50 12.40 -8.35 0.74
C PHE A 50 12.42 -9.47 1.79
N PRO A 51 11.57 -10.52 1.67
CA PRO A 51 10.34 -10.62 0.87
C PRO A 51 9.13 -10.13 1.69
N SER A 52 8.43 -9.10 1.24
CA SER A 52 7.22 -8.57 1.91
C SER A 52 6.36 -7.73 0.95
N PHE A 53 5.22 -7.24 1.43
CA PHE A 53 4.28 -6.36 0.74
C PHE A 53 3.51 -5.51 1.77
N TRP A 54 2.59 -4.65 1.32
CA TRP A 54 1.89 -3.68 2.19
C TRP A 54 1.32 -4.28 3.49
N TYR A 55 0.81 -5.52 3.44
CA TYR A 55 0.12 -6.18 4.55
C TYR A 55 1.03 -6.46 5.76
N THR A 56 2.36 -6.43 5.59
CA THR A 56 3.31 -6.49 6.70
C THR A 56 3.04 -5.38 7.73
N TRP A 57 2.45 -4.26 7.29
CA TRP A 57 2.16 -3.08 8.12
C TRP A 57 0.77 -3.05 8.75
N LYS A 58 -0.03 -4.14 8.68
CA LYS A 58 -1.41 -4.18 9.22
C LYS A 58 -1.57 -3.64 10.65
N HIS A 59 -0.58 -3.89 11.52
CA HIS A 59 -0.59 -3.42 12.90
C HIS A 59 -0.26 -1.93 13.00
N GLN A 60 0.70 -1.46 12.19
CA GLN A 60 1.12 -0.05 12.14
C GLN A 60 0.04 0.83 11.50
N LEU A 61 -0.60 0.37 10.42
CA LEU A 61 -1.76 1.01 9.81
C LEU A 61 -2.83 1.32 10.85
N ARG A 62 -3.26 0.29 11.60
CA ARG A 62 -4.24 0.44 12.68
C ARG A 62 -3.73 1.36 13.80
N PHE A 63 -2.49 1.17 14.26
CA PHE A 63 -1.95 1.93 15.38
C PHE A 63 -1.85 3.43 15.07
N PHE A 64 -1.23 3.80 13.96
CA PHE A 64 -1.00 5.21 13.62
C PHE A 64 -2.29 5.90 13.16
N ALA A 65 -3.16 5.22 12.40
CA ALA A 65 -4.45 5.81 12.03
C ALA A 65 -5.30 6.17 13.27
N SER A 66 -5.33 5.30 14.28
CA SER A 66 -6.02 5.57 15.56
C SER A 66 -5.47 6.77 16.35
N ARG A 67 -4.28 7.27 15.97
CA ARG A 67 -3.60 8.41 16.59
C ARG A 67 -3.67 9.68 15.74
N GLY A 68 -4.46 9.68 14.67
CA GLY A 68 -4.67 10.85 13.81
C GLY A 68 -3.62 11.05 12.71
N TYR A 69 -2.82 10.02 12.40
CA TYR A 69 -1.91 10.05 11.26
C TYR A 69 -2.59 9.60 9.98
N HIS A 70 -2.17 10.16 8.85
CA HIS A 70 -2.40 9.56 7.53
C HIS A 70 -1.33 8.50 7.32
N VAL A 71 -1.73 7.24 7.15
CA VAL A 71 -0.78 6.14 6.98
C VAL A 71 -0.91 5.59 5.58
N VAL A 72 0.22 5.44 4.88
CA VAL A 72 0.29 4.89 3.52
C VAL A 72 1.27 3.74 3.50
N ALA A 73 0.86 2.60 2.96
CA ALA A 73 1.70 1.42 2.77
C ALA A 73 1.64 0.99 1.29
N PRO A 74 2.66 1.32 0.48
CA PRO A 74 2.76 0.88 -0.90
C PRO A 74 3.26 -0.56 -1.01
N ASP A 75 2.88 -1.22 -2.10
CA ASP A 75 3.67 -2.31 -2.67
C ASP A 75 4.79 -1.70 -3.51
N LEU A 76 6.04 -2.04 -3.20
CA LEU A 76 7.17 -1.57 -4.00
C LEU A 76 7.12 -2.16 -5.41
N ARG A 77 7.79 -1.48 -6.33
CA ARG A 77 7.97 -1.91 -7.72
C ARG A 77 8.37 -3.38 -7.79
N GLY A 78 7.69 -4.18 -8.61
CA GLY A 78 7.94 -5.61 -8.73
C GLY A 78 7.18 -6.50 -7.73
N TYR A 79 6.57 -5.94 -6.68
CA TYR A 79 5.90 -6.71 -5.64
C TYR A 79 4.38 -6.69 -5.78
N SER A 80 3.74 -7.79 -5.38
CA SER A 80 2.28 -7.87 -5.18
C SER A 80 1.51 -7.26 -6.36
N TRP A 81 0.64 -6.27 -6.12
CA TRP A 81 -0.22 -5.61 -7.11
C TRP A 81 0.42 -4.40 -7.78
N SER A 82 1.64 -4.06 -7.40
CA SER A 82 2.46 -3.15 -8.20
C SER A 82 2.95 -3.84 -9.48
N GLY A 83 3.07 -3.03 -10.53
CA GLY A 83 3.61 -3.42 -11.81
C GLY A 83 5.02 -3.99 -11.67
N LYS A 84 5.31 -4.96 -12.53
CA LYS A 84 6.62 -5.61 -12.61
C LYS A 84 7.31 -5.06 -13.86
N PRO A 85 8.44 -4.34 -13.70
CA PRO A 85 9.19 -3.86 -14.86
C PRO A 85 9.58 -5.00 -15.78
N ALA A 86 9.60 -4.72 -17.08
CA ALA A 86 10.07 -5.67 -18.08
C ALA A 86 11.59 -5.83 -18.05
N ASP A 87 12.31 -4.75 -17.75
CA ASP A 87 13.77 -4.74 -17.61
C ASP A 87 14.17 -4.96 -16.14
N VAL A 88 15.12 -5.87 -15.90
CA VAL A 88 15.69 -6.14 -14.58
C VAL A 88 16.41 -4.91 -14.01
N ALA A 89 17.05 -4.11 -14.86
CA ALA A 89 17.71 -2.88 -14.42
C ALA A 89 16.73 -1.80 -13.92
N ALA A 90 15.44 -1.96 -14.18
CA ALA A 90 14.40 -1.02 -13.80
C ALA A 90 13.71 -1.35 -12.47
N TYR A 91 14.18 -2.35 -11.71
CA TYR A 91 13.71 -2.67 -10.35
C TYR A 91 14.38 -1.77 -9.30
#